data_AF-A0AAP7NSY1-F1
#
_entry.id   AF-A0AAP7NSY1-F1
#
_cell.length_a   1.000
_cell.length_b   1.000
_cell.length_c   1.000
_cell.angle_alpha   90.00
_cell.angle_beta   90.00
_cell.angle_gamma   90.00
#
_symmetry.space_group_name_H-M   'P 1'
#
loop_
_entity.id
_entity.type
_entity.pdbx_description
1 polymer ?
#
loop_
_entity_poly.entity_id
_entity_poly.type
_entity_poly.pdbx_seq_one_letter_code
_entity_poly.pdbx_strand_id
1 'polypeptide(L)' 'MEKTVLTSLPADRYKAKEVEELYHSRWEIEVGFRNLKSSMLNNALVLRSRKVEQTYL' A
#
# COMPACT_ATOMS: atom_id res chain seq x y z
N MET A 1 8.71 -12.38 5.09
CA MET A 1 7.35 -12.79 4.69
C MET A 1 7.34 -12.95 3.20
N GLU A 2 6.95 -14.11 2.71
CA GLU A 2 6.68 -14.32 1.29
C GLU A 2 5.45 -13.47 0.87
N LYS A 3 5.52 -12.84 -0.29
CA LYS A 3 4.43 -12.01 -0.83
C LYS A 3 4.10 -12.51 -2.23
N THR A 4 2.82 -12.82 -2.45
CA THR A 4 2.29 -13.21 -3.76
C THR A 4 1.60 -12.01 -4.40
N VAL A 5 1.95 -11.71 -5.65
CA VAL A 5 1.30 -10.66 -6.46
C VAL A 5 0.50 -11.34 -7.58
N LEU A 6 -0.79 -11.02 -7.65
CA LEU A 6 -1.67 -11.45 -8.74
C LEU A 6 -1.82 -10.30 -9.73
N THR A 7 -1.71 -10.58 -11.02
CA THR A 7 -1.81 -9.58 -12.08
C THR A 7 -2.52 -10.15 -13.30
N SER A 8 -3.20 -9.29 -14.05
CA SER A 8 -3.78 -9.60 -15.36
C SER A 8 -2.84 -9.29 -16.53
N LEU A 9 -1.59 -8.88 -16.24
CA LEU A 9 -0.60 -8.60 -17.27
C LEU A 9 -0.18 -9.90 -18.01
N PRO A 10 -0.06 -9.87 -19.34
CA PRO A 10 0.34 -11.04 -20.12
C PRO A 10 1.74 -11.55 -19.76
N ALA A 11 1.86 -12.83 -19.40
CA ALA A 11 3.11 -13.43 -18.93
C ALA A 11 4.18 -13.60 -20.03
N ASP A 12 3.75 -13.65 -21.30
CA ASP A 12 4.62 -13.69 -22.48
C ASP A 12 5.33 -12.34 -22.71
N ARG A 13 4.76 -11.25 -22.21
CA ARG A 13 5.25 -9.89 -22.40
C ARG A 13 5.91 -9.28 -21.17
N TYR A 14 5.49 -9.68 -19.97
CA TYR A 14 5.97 -9.09 -18.71
C TYR A 14 6.52 -10.18 -17.78
N LYS A 15 7.79 -10.05 -17.43
CA LYS A 15 8.43 -10.99 -16.51
C LYS A 15 7.99 -10.72 -15.08
N ALA A 16 7.99 -11.76 -14.25
CA ALA A 16 7.61 -11.67 -12.84
C ALA A 16 8.36 -10.56 -12.08
N LYS A 17 9.66 -10.38 -12.36
CA LYS A 17 10.48 -9.32 -11.74
C LYS A 17 10.03 -7.91 -12.10
N GLU A 18 9.58 -7.69 -13.34
CA GLU A 18 9.07 -6.37 -13.77
C GLU A 18 7.74 -6.06 -13.09
N VAL A 19 6.89 -7.07 -12.90
CA VAL A 19 5.62 -6.95 -12.15
C VAL A 19 5.89 -6.69 -10.66
N GLU A 20 6.88 -7.35 -10.08
CA GLU A 20 7.32 -7.13 -8.71
C GLU A 20 7.82 -5.69 -8.51
N GLU A 21 8.71 -5.22 -9.37
CA GLU A 21 9.25 -3.85 -9.33
C GLU A 21 8.11 -2.81 -9.48
N LEU A 22 7.20 -3.01 -10.43
CA LEU A 22 6.02 -2.16 -10.60
C LEU A 22 5.15 -2.14 -9.33
N TYR A 23 4.93 -3.29 -8.70
CA TYR A 23 4.16 -3.39 -7.47
C TYR A 23 4.87 -2.73 -6.28
N HIS A 24 6.21 -2.73 -6.27
CA HIS A 24 7.00 -1.97 -5.30
C HIS A 24 6.83 -0.46 -5.47
N SER A 25 6.82 0.06 -6.70
CA SER A 25 6.58 1.48 -6.97
C SER A 25 5.22 1.97 -6.46
N ARG A 26 4.21 1.09 -6.35
CA ARG A 26 2.92 1.42 -5.72
C ARG A 26 3.07 1.90 -4.27
N TRP A 27 4.04 1.37 -3.52
CA TRP A 27 4.26 1.76 -2.13
C TRP A 27 4.67 3.24 -1.98
N GLU A 28 5.38 3.79 -2.96
CA GLU A 28 5.81 5.19 -2.94
C GLU A 28 4.62 6.14 -2.95
N ILE A 29 3.55 5.78 -3.66
CA ILE A 29 2.28 6.53 -3.67
C ILE A 29 1.64 6.52 -2.28
N GLU A 30 1.61 5.37 -1.60
CA GLU A 30 1.07 5.25 -0.25
C GLU A 30 1.86 6.11 0.76
N VAL A 31 3.19 6.14 0.63
CA VAL A 31 4.07 7.00 1.43
C VAL A 31 3.79 8.47 1.15
N GLY A 32 3.68 8.86 -0.13
CA GLY A 32 3.35 10.22 -0.53
C GLY A 32 2.02 10.70 0.07
N PHE A 33 0.96 9.90 -0.03
CA PHE A 33 -0.33 10.23 0.57
C PHE A 33 -0.29 10.30 2.09
N ARG A 34 0.51 9.44 2.75
CA ARG A 34 0.72 9.52 4.20
C ARG A 34 1.35 10.84 4.59
N ASN A 35 2.41 11.24 3.89
CA ASN A 35 3.12 12.49 4.14
C ASN A 35 2.23 13.72 3.90
N LEU A 36 1.49 13.72 2.79
CA LEU A 36 0.54 14.79 2.46
C LEU A 36 -0.52 14.95 3.56
N LYS A 37 -1.15 13.84 3.99
CA LYS A 37 -2.18 13.87 5.04
C LYS A 37 -1.62 14.31 6.38
N SER A 38 -0.42 13.86 6.76
CA SER A 38 0.24 14.32 7.99
C SER A 38 0.55 15.81 7.94
N SER A 39 1.09 16.31 6.81
CA SER A 39 1.39 17.73 6.61
C SER A 39 0.13 18.60 6.62
N MET A 40 -0.97 18.17 5.99
CA MET A 40 -2.26 18.86 6.02
C MET A 40 -2.84 18.99 7.44
N LEU A 41 -2.49 18.06 8.33
CA LEU A 41 -2.86 18.10 9.74
C LEU A 41 -1.83 18.87 10.58
N ASN A 42 -0.90 19.61 9.97
CA ASN A 42 0.23 20.27 10.63
C ASN A 42 1.05 19.32 11.52
N ASN A 43 1.14 18.05 11.11
CA ASN A 43 1.69 16.96 11.90
C ASN A 43 1.09 16.83 13.31
N ALA A 44 -0.11 17.37 13.53
CA ALA A 44 -0.82 17.25 14.79
C ALA A 44 -1.04 15.77 15.10
N LEU A 45 -0.77 15.39 16.34
CA LEU A 45 -0.96 14.03 16.81
C LEU A 45 -2.46 13.77 16.97
N VAL A 46 -3.12 13.37 15.88
CA VAL A 46 -4.56 13.07 15.91
C VAL A 46 -4.75 11.60 16.29
N LEU A 47 -5.37 11.36 17.44
CA LEU A 47 -5.80 10.02 17.85
C LEU A 47 -6.81 9.50 16.83
N ARG A 48 -6.39 8.59 15.94
CA ARG A 48 -7.32 7.85 15.09
C ARG A 48 -7.89 6.71 15.92
N SER A 49 -9.21 6.53 15.86
CA SER A 49 -9.90 5.44 16.56
C SER A 49 -9.18 4.10 16.33
N ARG A 50 -8.76 3.44 17.41
CA ARG A 50 -8.37 2.03 17.34
C ARG A 50 -9.59 1.26 16.82
N LYS A 51 -9.39 0.48 15.77
CA LYS A 51 -10.44 -0.37 15.20
C LYS A 51 -10.98 -1.25 16.33
N VAL A 52 -12.30 -1.23 16.51
CA VAL A 52 -13.05 -2.06 17.47
C VAL A 52 -12.60 -3.52 17.32
N GLU A 53 -12.41 -4.21 18.45
CA GLU A 53 -12.14 -5.65 18.51
C GLU A 53 -13.18 -6.44 17.71
N GLN A 54 -12.70 -7.41 16.92
CA GLN A 54 -13.40 -8.54 16.28
C GLN A 54 -14.92 -8.45 16.05
N THR A 55 -15.31 -8.55 14.78
CA THR A 55 -16.51 -9.30 14.36
C THR A 55 -16.20 -10.09 13.10
N TYR A 56 -15.89 -11.37 13.28
CA TYR A 56 -16.22 -12.41 12.31
C TYR A 56 -17.34 -13.22 12.97
N LEU A 57 -18.55 -13.17 12.41
CA LEU A 57 -19.59 -14.18 12.58
C LEU A 57 -19.49 -15.12 11.38
#